data_AF-A0A5B2TGM1-F1
#
_entry.id   AF-A0A5B2TGM1-F1
#
_cell.length_a   1.000
_cell.length_b   1.000
_cell.length_c   1.000
_cell.angle_alpha   90.00
_cell.angle_beta   90.00
_cell.angle_gamma   90.00
#
_symmetry.space_group_name_H-M   'P 1'
#
loop_
_entity.id
_entity.type
_entity.pdbx_description
1 polymer ?
#
loop_
_entity_poly.entity_id
_entity_poly.type
_entity_poly.pdbx_seq_one_letter_code
_entity_poly.pdbx_strand_id
1 'polypeptide(L)'
;MARPYQPASSQIFGAAGGTLRGTAGNDDVYAGAGNEIVYGGGGFDFIDGGPGFDIAFFDGASSRYNVTTVGGVVVVDDLQTGTYDYLVNVERLDFSDAQIPVSVPAFSPQRYTATHPDLALAFRDNSAIGAWHYAEIGAAEGRAAAGFDPLAYIASYADLSDALGVNVGAGINHYVRTGVVEGRSVTFDSFTYIASNDDLIQAFGANSNAGSTHYIQSGRFEGRPVNSFNGLEYIASHDDLIQAFGADYASGTVHFITNGFNEGRARDSFDAAAYLSKYADLQQAFAGNLDAATAHYISFGFNEGRSDDLIG
;
A
#
# COMPACT_ATOMS: atom_id res chain seq x y z
N MET A 1 -15.71 7.61 23.55
CA MET A 1 -15.82 8.79 22.67
C MET A 1 -14.39 9.15 22.29
N ALA A 2 -14.10 9.35 21.01
CA ALA A 2 -12.74 9.66 20.54
C ALA A 2 -12.22 10.95 21.18
N ARG A 3 -10.93 10.97 21.53
CA ARG A 3 -10.26 12.14 22.10
C ARG A 3 -10.00 13.17 21.01
N PRO A 4 -10.12 14.49 21.26
CA PRO A 4 -9.89 15.50 20.24
C PRO A 4 -8.41 15.62 19.86
N TYR A 5 -8.09 15.68 18.57
CA TYR A 5 -6.73 15.95 18.09
C TYR A 5 -6.16 17.24 18.68
N GLN A 6 -4.92 17.18 19.17
CA GLN A 6 -4.18 18.32 19.68
C GLN A 6 -3.06 18.65 18.67
N PRO A 7 -3.10 19.83 18.02
CA PRO A 7 -2.08 20.18 17.04
C PRO A 7 -0.74 20.46 17.72
N ALA A 8 0.34 20.07 17.05
CA ALA A 8 1.69 20.40 17.46
C ALA A 8 1.96 21.91 17.38
N SER A 9 2.77 22.38 18.32
CA SER A 9 3.36 23.71 18.34
C SER A 9 4.75 23.74 17.69
N SER A 10 5.42 22.59 17.58
CA SER A 10 6.69 22.45 16.87
C SER A 10 6.75 21.19 16.03
N GLN A 11 7.58 21.22 14.98
CA GLN A 11 7.96 20.04 14.21
C GLN A 11 9.47 19.84 14.34
N ILE A 12 9.88 18.62 14.66
CA ILE A 12 11.26 18.27 14.98
C ILE A 12 11.69 17.14 14.07
N PHE A 13 12.80 17.34 13.37
CA PHE A 13 13.36 16.38 12.43
C PHE A 13 14.75 15.95 12.88
N GLY A 14 14.96 14.65 13.05
CA GLY A 14 16.26 14.08 13.36
C GLY A 14 17.11 13.82 12.13
N ALA A 15 18.40 13.66 12.39
CA ALA A 15 19.33 13.04 11.46
C ALA A 15 19.54 11.57 11.86
N ALA A 16 20.30 10.84 11.06
CA ALA A 16 20.52 9.43 11.33
C ALA A 16 21.32 9.17 12.60
N GLY A 17 20.73 8.44 13.54
CA GLY A 17 21.30 8.09 14.84
C GLY A 17 21.35 9.26 15.83
N GLY A 18 21.07 8.97 17.10
CA GLY A 18 21.41 9.87 18.20
C GLY A 18 20.26 10.14 19.15
N THR A 19 20.24 11.35 19.72
CA THR A 19 19.24 11.76 20.71
C THR A 19 18.47 12.98 20.23
N LEU A 20 17.15 12.87 20.20
CA LEU A 20 16.22 13.96 19.90
C LEU A 20 15.48 14.37 21.16
N ARG A 21 15.23 15.67 21.29
CA ARG A 21 14.47 16.21 22.42
C ARG A 21 13.42 17.16 21.89
N GLY A 22 12.17 16.83 22.17
CA GLY A 22 11.05 17.75 22.10
C GLY A 22 11.09 18.80 23.20
N THR A 23 10.01 19.55 23.25
CA THR A 23 9.82 20.74 24.05
C THR A 23 8.91 20.41 25.24
N ALA A 24 8.35 21.44 25.88
CA ALA A 24 7.34 21.25 26.93
C ALA A 24 5.90 21.40 26.39
N GLY A 25 5.75 21.68 25.09
CA GLY A 25 4.46 21.74 24.40
C GLY A 25 4.37 20.64 23.35
N ASN A 26 3.22 20.55 22.71
CA ASN A 26 2.93 19.52 21.71
C ASN A 26 3.94 19.56 20.57
N ASP A 27 4.55 18.42 20.25
CA ASP A 27 5.54 18.29 19.19
C ASP A 27 5.21 17.15 18.22
N ASP A 28 5.42 17.40 16.92
CA ASP A 28 5.53 16.33 15.92
C ASP A 28 7.01 15.99 15.75
N VAL A 29 7.47 14.85 16.25
CA VAL A 29 8.85 14.40 16.19
C VAL A 29 9.01 13.30 15.14
N TYR A 30 9.85 13.56 14.14
CA TYR A 30 10.22 12.62 13.09
C TYR A 30 11.70 12.25 13.27
N ALA A 31 11.98 11.10 13.87
CA ALA A 31 13.32 10.75 14.36
C ALA A 31 14.32 10.48 13.23
N GLY A 32 13.87 9.87 12.14
CA GLY A 32 14.68 9.71 10.94
C GLY A 32 14.96 8.25 10.67
N ALA A 33 16.20 7.93 10.30
CA ALA A 33 16.62 6.55 10.07
C ALA A 33 17.89 6.30 10.87
N GLY A 34 17.98 5.17 11.56
CA GLY A 34 19.06 4.91 12.50
C GLY A 34 18.49 4.41 13.81
N ASN A 35 19.31 4.37 14.86
CA ASN A 35 18.81 4.05 16.18
C ASN A 35 18.72 5.36 16.97
N GLU A 36 17.49 5.83 17.18
CA GLU A 36 17.22 7.09 17.84
C GLU A 36 16.76 6.90 19.30
N ILE A 37 17.14 7.85 20.16
CA ILE A 37 16.56 8.03 21.50
C ILE A 37 15.77 9.33 21.47
N VAL A 38 14.45 9.23 21.58
CA VAL A 38 13.53 10.36 21.46
C VAL A 38 12.94 10.69 22.82
N TYR A 39 13.10 11.93 23.25
CA TYR A 39 12.37 12.49 24.39
C TYR A 39 11.24 13.35 23.81
N GLY A 40 9.97 12.93 23.94
CA GLY A 40 8.81 13.73 23.50
C GLY A 40 8.73 15.05 24.27
N GLY A 41 8.89 14.94 25.59
CA GLY A 41 8.89 16.09 26.49
C GLY A 41 7.56 16.16 27.24
N GLY A 42 6.95 17.32 27.28
CA GLY A 42 5.60 17.49 27.83
C GLY A 42 4.66 18.00 26.76
N GLY A 43 3.35 17.85 26.97
CA GLY A 43 2.36 18.17 25.95
C GLY A 43 1.77 16.90 25.33
N PHE A 44 1.09 17.06 24.20
CA PHE A 44 0.54 15.97 23.40
C PHE A 44 1.41 15.79 22.17
N ASP A 45 2.20 14.72 22.15
CA ASP A 45 3.22 14.54 21.14
C ASP A 45 2.85 13.46 20.12
N PHE A 46 3.35 13.63 18.91
CA PHE A 46 3.45 12.56 17.92
C PHE A 46 4.92 12.21 17.73
N ILE A 47 5.26 10.93 17.75
CA ILE A 47 6.63 10.45 17.51
C ILE A 47 6.61 9.37 16.44
N ASP A 48 7.37 9.59 15.38
CA ASP A 48 7.71 8.58 14.38
C ASP A 48 9.19 8.24 14.53
N GLY A 49 9.51 7.03 15.01
CA GLY A 49 10.90 6.58 15.12
C GLY A 49 11.55 6.34 13.76
N GLY A 50 10.75 5.97 12.75
CA GLY A 50 11.25 5.67 11.41
C GLY A 50 12.00 4.33 11.34
N PRO A 51 12.91 4.13 10.37
CA PRO A 51 13.64 2.88 10.24
C PRO A 51 14.80 2.76 11.22
N GLY A 52 14.77 1.73 12.07
CA GLY A 52 15.90 1.26 12.86
C GLY A 52 15.45 0.70 14.19
N PHE A 53 16.24 0.89 15.24
CA PHE A 53 15.83 0.55 16.60
C PHE A 53 15.73 1.82 17.43
N ASP A 54 14.49 2.26 17.64
CA ASP A 54 14.16 3.55 18.22
C ASP A 54 13.55 3.40 19.61
N ILE A 55 13.92 4.33 20.48
CA ILE A 55 13.55 4.34 21.90
C ILE A 55 12.83 5.64 22.19
N ALA A 56 11.58 5.56 22.66
CA ALA A 56 10.89 6.70 23.26
C ALA A 56 11.12 6.71 24.78
N PHE A 57 11.65 7.82 25.29
CA PHE A 57 11.98 7.99 26.69
C PHE A 57 10.91 8.81 27.42
N PHE A 58 10.50 8.31 28.60
CA PHE A 58 9.55 8.92 29.51
C PHE A 58 10.19 9.11 30.89
N ASP A 59 10.05 10.29 31.49
CA ASP A 59 10.76 10.68 32.71
C ASP A 59 10.20 10.06 34.00
N GLY A 60 8.95 9.60 33.99
CA GLY A 60 8.29 8.98 35.14
C GLY A 60 8.52 7.47 35.27
N ALA A 61 8.04 6.92 36.38
CA ALA A 61 7.92 5.47 36.56
C ALA A 61 6.83 4.92 35.64
N SER A 62 6.97 3.68 35.16
CA SER A 62 6.02 3.08 34.22
C SER A 62 4.59 3.03 34.79
N SER A 63 4.43 2.99 36.12
CA SER A 63 3.12 3.05 36.79
C SER A 63 2.39 4.39 36.65
N ARG A 64 3.08 5.47 36.23
CA ARG A 64 2.46 6.77 35.89
C ARG A 64 1.75 6.73 34.54
N TYR A 65 2.13 5.79 33.68
CA TYR A 65 1.67 5.77 32.31
C TYR A 65 0.70 4.63 32.06
N ASN A 66 -0.28 4.88 31.20
CA ASN A 66 -1.09 3.81 30.62
C ASN A 66 -0.71 3.67 29.14
N VAL A 67 -0.20 2.50 28.76
CA VAL A 67 0.26 2.22 27.39
C VAL A 67 -0.75 1.30 26.72
N THR A 68 -1.26 1.73 25.57
CA THR A 68 -2.17 0.93 24.73
C THR A 68 -1.66 0.88 23.28
N THR A 69 -2.17 -0.06 22.50
CA THR A 69 -1.76 -0.24 21.10
C THR A 69 -2.98 -0.43 20.21
N VAL A 70 -3.04 0.29 19.10
CA VAL A 70 -4.10 0.18 18.09
C VAL A 70 -3.44 -0.06 16.74
N GLY A 71 -3.48 -1.30 16.26
CA GLY A 71 -2.71 -1.71 15.08
C GLY A 71 -1.23 -1.43 15.28
N GLY A 72 -0.65 -0.58 14.43
CA GLY A 72 0.74 -0.15 14.52
C GLY A 72 1.00 1.17 15.25
N VAL A 73 -0.02 1.74 15.92
CA VAL A 73 0.11 2.96 16.71
C VAL A 73 0.12 2.61 18.19
N VAL A 74 1.12 3.09 18.93
CA VAL A 74 1.19 3.02 20.39
C VAL A 74 0.66 4.34 20.95
N VAL A 75 -0.21 4.25 21.96
CA VAL A 75 -0.73 5.43 22.67
C VAL A 75 -0.23 5.38 24.10
N VAL A 76 0.46 6.42 24.53
CA VAL A 76 1.00 6.54 25.90
C VAL A 76 0.26 7.66 26.61
N ASP A 77 -0.56 7.31 27.59
CA ASP A 77 -1.24 8.24 28.48
C ASP A 77 -0.35 8.58 29.67
N ASP A 78 -0.19 9.87 29.97
CA ASP A 78 0.37 10.32 31.23
C ASP A 78 -0.75 10.58 32.25
N LEU A 79 -0.88 9.69 33.24
CA LEU A 79 -1.94 9.77 34.25
C LEU A 79 -1.76 10.94 35.23
N GLN A 80 -0.58 11.56 35.26
CA GLN A 80 -0.30 12.70 36.14
C GLN A 80 -0.70 14.04 35.50
N THR A 81 -0.39 14.22 34.22
CA THR A 81 -0.66 15.48 33.49
C THR A 81 -1.98 15.44 32.74
N GLY A 82 -2.50 14.24 32.43
CA GLY A 82 -3.64 14.02 31.54
C GLY A 82 -3.30 14.21 30.06
N THR A 83 -2.01 14.30 29.71
CA THR A 83 -1.57 14.33 28.30
C THR A 83 -1.45 12.91 27.73
N TYR A 84 -1.32 12.82 26.40
CA TYR A 84 -1.14 11.56 25.71
C TYR A 84 -0.35 11.75 24.43
N ASP A 85 0.42 10.73 24.09
CA ASP A 85 1.31 10.72 22.92
C ASP A 85 0.94 9.59 21.97
N TYR A 86 1.10 9.81 20.66
CA TYR A 86 0.95 8.80 19.62
C TYR A 86 2.31 8.47 19.02
N LEU A 87 2.72 7.22 19.16
CA LEU A 87 4.02 6.73 18.71
C LEU A 87 3.82 5.70 17.59
N VAL A 88 4.65 5.79 16.56
CA VAL A 88 4.72 4.82 15.47
C VAL A 88 6.18 4.48 15.19
N ASN A 89 6.45 3.26 14.76
CA ASN A 89 7.81 2.81 14.41
C ASN A 89 8.82 3.06 15.56
N VAL A 90 8.44 2.72 16.78
CA VAL A 90 9.30 2.76 17.98
C VAL A 90 9.36 1.36 18.57
N GLU A 91 10.56 0.85 18.81
CA GLU A 91 10.79 -0.53 19.26
C GLU A 91 10.84 -0.66 20.78
N ARG A 92 11.04 0.44 21.52
CA ARG A 92 11.10 0.39 22.99
C ARG A 92 10.64 1.67 23.66
N LEU A 93 9.91 1.51 24.78
CA LEU A 93 9.61 2.59 25.71
C LEU A 93 10.52 2.47 26.93
N ASP A 94 11.29 3.51 27.22
CA ASP A 94 12.16 3.56 28.40
C ASP A 94 11.54 4.50 29.44
N PHE A 95 11.15 3.93 30.59
CA PHE A 95 10.69 4.63 31.79
C PHE A 95 11.80 4.65 32.84
N SER A 96 11.63 5.44 33.92
CA SER A 96 12.64 5.53 34.98
C SER A 96 12.92 4.23 35.75
N ASP A 97 11.98 3.28 35.72
CA ASP A 97 12.03 2.01 36.47
C ASP A 97 11.83 0.76 35.59
N ALA A 98 11.55 0.93 34.30
CA ALA A 98 11.26 -0.18 33.39
C ALA A 98 11.63 0.16 31.94
N GLN A 99 11.96 -0.88 31.17
CA GLN A 99 12.08 -0.82 29.71
C GLN A 99 11.06 -1.79 29.12
N ILE A 100 10.17 -1.28 28.28
CA ILE A 100 9.07 -2.06 27.70
C ILE A 100 9.32 -2.19 26.19
N PRO A 101 9.60 -3.40 25.68
CA PRO A 101 9.70 -3.62 24.24
C PRO A 101 8.32 -3.43 23.59
N VAL A 102 8.30 -2.79 22.43
CA VAL A 102 7.11 -2.58 21.62
C VAL A 102 7.16 -3.57 20.46
N SER A 103 6.08 -4.35 20.29
CA SER A 103 5.95 -5.33 19.22
C SER A 103 4.63 -5.14 18.50
N VAL A 104 4.52 -4.04 17.76
CA VAL A 104 3.39 -3.73 16.88
C VAL A 104 3.84 -3.72 15.42
N PRO A 105 2.95 -3.93 14.44
CA PRO A 105 3.30 -3.76 13.03
C PRO A 105 3.78 -2.34 12.74
N ALA A 106 4.73 -2.19 11.82
CA ALA A 106 5.13 -0.87 11.32
C ALA A 106 3.93 -0.13 10.73
N PHE A 107 3.87 1.19 10.92
CA PHE A 107 2.75 2.01 10.51
C PHE A 107 3.24 3.29 9.83
N SER A 108 2.71 3.58 8.65
CA SER A 108 2.94 4.85 7.95
C SER A 108 1.65 5.66 7.96
N PRO A 109 1.55 6.71 8.80
CA PRO A 109 0.37 7.56 8.84
C PRO A 109 0.03 8.18 7.49
N GLN A 110 1.03 8.60 6.72
CA GLN A 110 0.82 9.20 5.40
C GLN A 110 0.33 8.15 4.39
N ARG A 111 0.78 6.89 4.47
CA ARG A 111 0.27 5.81 3.62
C ARG A 111 -1.17 5.43 3.98
N TYR A 112 -1.49 5.43 5.27
CA TYR A 112 -2.86 5.28 5.75
C TYR A 112 -3.75 6.40 5.19
N THR A 113 -3.31 7.67 5.30
CA THR A 113 -4.01 8.82 4.72
C THR A 113 -4.16 8.71 3.20
N ALA A 114 -3.11 8.28 2.48
CA ALA A 114 -3.17 8.06 1.02
C ALA A 114 -4.11 6.91 0.61
N THR A 115 -4.35 5.94 1.49
CA THR A 115 -5.29 4.84 1.23
C THR A 115 -6.75 5.32 1.25
N HIS A 116 -7.01 6.49 1.83
CA HIS A 116 -8.36 7.02 2.03
C HIS A 116 -8.48 8.44 1.45
N PRO A 117 -9.08 8.61 0.26
CA PRO A 117 -9.18 9.92 -0.39
C PRO A 117 -9.83 11.01 0.47
N ASP A 118 -10.80 10.67 1.32
CA ASP A 118 -11.42 11.59 2.27
C ASP A 118 -10.41 12.12 3.30
N LEU A 119 -9.56 11.24 3.83
CA LEU A 119 -8.50 11.63 4.76
C LEU A 119 -7.40 12.42 4.05
N ALA A 120 -7.02 12.04 2.83
CA ALA A 120 -6.06 12.80 2.05
C ALA A 120 -6.50 14.25 1.81
N LEU A 121 -7.79 14.48 1.51
CA LEU A 121 -8.34 15.82 1.38
C LEU A 121 -8.37 16.61 2.70
N ALA A 122 -8.65 15.92 3.82
CA ALA A 122 -8.77 16.56 5.13
C ALA A 122 -7.41 16.82 5.81
N PHE A 123 -6.51 15.86 5.75
CA PHE A 123 -5.28 15.81 6.54
C PHE A 123 -4.04 16.13 5.73
N ARG A 124 -4.10 15.97 4.40
CA ARG A 124 -2.97 16.12 3.48
C ARG A 124 -1.80 15.25 3.95
N ASP A 125 -0.63 15.83 4.16
CA ASP A 125 0.59 15.14 4.57
C ASP A 125 0.87 15.20 6.08
N ASN A 126 -0.10 15.62 6.89
CA ASN A 126 0.06 15.64 8.34
C ASN A 126 0.00 14.20 8.90
N SER A 127 1.14 13.70 9.38
CA SER A 127 1.25 12.35 9.92
C SER A 127 0.62 12.19 11.28
N ALA A 128 0.78 13.19 12.15
CA ALA A 128 0.26 13.16 13.52
C ALA A 128 -1.26 13.00 13.55
N ILE A 129 -1.98 13.78 12.73
CA ILE A 129 -3.43 13.63 12.61
C ILE A 129 -3.82 12.29 11.97
N GLY A 130 -3.01 11.75 11.06
CA GLY A 130 -3.23 10.43 10.48
C GLY A 130 -3.11 9.30 11.51
N ALA A 131 -2.08 9.35 12.36
CA ALA A 131 -1.86 8.40 13.44
C ALA A 131 -2.96 8.50 14.50
N TRP A 132 -3.27 9.73 14.95
CA TRP A 132 -4.40 10.02 15.84
C TRP A 132 -5.71 9.47 15.26
N HIS A 133 -6.02 9.78 14.01
CA HIS A 133 -7.27 9.36 13.38
C HIS A 133 -7.37 7.84 13.31
N TYR A 134 -6.28 7.14 12.96
CA TYR A 134 -6.29 5.68 12.94
C TYR A 134 -6.51 5.09 14.34
N ALA A 135 -5.80 5.59 15.35
CA ALA A 135 -5.86 5.08 16.72
C ALA A 135 -7.22 5.33 17.39
N GLU A 136 -7.82 6.50 17.18
CA GLU A 136 -9.04 6.92 17.87
C GLU A 136 -10.33 6.55 17.13
N ILE A 137 -10.28 6.39 15.80
CA ILE A 137 -11.46 6.29 14.95
C ILE A 137 -11.30 5.18 13.90
N GLY A 138 -10.30 5.29 13.04
CA GLY A 138 -10.18 4.50 11.81
C GLY A 138 -10.10 2.99 12.04
N ALA A 139 -9.36 2.55 13.05
CA ALA A 139 -9.27 1.13 13.37
C ALA A 139 -10.62 0.54 13.82
N ALA A 140 -11.42 1.29 14.59
CA ALA A 140 -12.75 0.88 15.02
C ALA A 140 -13.77 0.88 13.87
N GLU A 141 -13.58 1.75 12.87
CA GLU A 141 -14.35 1.75 11.62
C GLU A 141 -13.94 0.62 10.66
N GLY A 142 -12.85 -0.10 10.93
CA GLY A 142 -12.31 -1.13 10.04
C GLY A 142 -11.57 -0.57 8.83
N ARG A 143 -11.11 0.70 8.88
CA ARG A 143 -10.31 1.32 7.80
C ARG A 143 -8.97 0.61 7.63
N ALA A 144 -8.58 0.37 6.38
CA ALA A 144 -7.35 -0.35 6.06
C ALA A 144 -6.10 0.48 6.38
N ALA A 145 -5.21 0.00 7.25
CA ALA A 145 -3.99 0.71 7.63
C ALA A 145 -3.03 0.99 6.46
N ALA A 146 -3.11 0.18 5.40
CA ALA A 146 -2.36 0.33 4.16
C ALA A 146 -3.17 -0.23 2.99
N GLY A 147 -2.95 0.34 1.80
CA GLY A 147 -3.59 -0.07 0.55
C GLY A 147 -3.12 0.73 -0.64
N PHE A 148 -2.61 1.95 -0.42
CA PHE A 148 -1.97 2.75 -1.45
C PHE A 148 -0.59 2.19 -1.87
N ASP A 149 -0.37 1.96 -3.16
CA ASP A 149 0.94 1.60 -3.74
C ASP A 149 1.61 2.83 -4.35
N PRO A 150 2.62 3.41 -3.68
CA PRO A 150 3.27 4.62 -4.17
C PRO A 150 4.17 4.39 -5.38
N LEU A 151 4.77 3.21 -5.54
CA LEU A 151 5.61 2.93 -6.72
C LEU A 151 4.73 2.73 -7.95
N ALA A 152 3.63 2.00 -7.84
CA ALA A 152 2.65 1.88 -8.91
C ALA A 152 2.02 3.24 -9.25
N TYR A 153 1.73 4.07 -8.24
CA TYR A 153 1.29 5.44 -8.46
C TYR A 153 2.29 6.26 -9.28
N ILE A 154 3.58 6.25 -8.89
CA ILE A 154 4.61 6.98 -9.64
C ILE A 154 4.74 6.43 -11.07
N ALA A 155 4.73 5.10 -11.23
CA ALA A 155 4.80 4.43 -12.52
C ALA A 155 3.60 4.72 -13.44
N SER A 156 2.44 5.06 -12.87
CA SER A 156 1.23 5.42 -13.62
C SER A 156 1.36 6.73 -14.39
N TYR A 157 2.35 7.57 -14.03
CA TYR A 157 2.47 8.94 -14.51
C TYR A 157 3.90 9.27 -14.93
N ALA A 158 4.09 9.58 -16.21
CA ALA A 158 5.41 9.88 -16.78
C ALA A 158 6.09 11.07 -16.08
N ASP A 159 5.34 12.13 -15.77
CA ASP A 159 5.84 13.30 -15.04
C ASP A 159 6.31 12.96 -13.63
N LEU A 160 5.60 12.07 -12.92
CA LEU A 160 6.02 11.63 -11.59
C LEU A 160 7.22 10.70 -11.65
N SER A 161 7.26 9.78 -12.62
CA SER A 161 8.41 8.92 -12.84
C SER A 161 9.67 9.73 -13.09
N ASP A 162 9.58 10.80 -13.90
CA ASP A 162 10.69 11.69 -14.21
C ASP A 162 11.10 12.57 -13.01
N ALA A 163 10.14 13.07 -12.24
CA ALA A 163 10.40 14.01 -11.15
C ALA A 163 10.79 13.33 -9.82
N LEU A 164 10.17 12.18 -9.51
CA LEU A 164 10.25 11.54 -8.19
C LEU A 164 11.10 10.27 -8.21
N GLY A 165 11.27 9.65 -9.39
CA GLY A 165 11.93 8.35 -9.50
C GLY A 165 11.28 7.31 -8.60
N VAL A 166 12.07 6.50 -7.88
CA VAL A 166 11.56 5.44 -7.00
C VAL A 166 11.35 5.89 -5.55
N ASN A 167 11.28 7.20 -5.31
CA ASN A 167 11.10 7.76 -3.98
C ASN A 167 9.65 7.60 -3.51
N VAL A 168 9.39 6.52 -2.76
CA VAL A 168 8.07 6.18 -2.23
C VAL A 168 7.48 7.27 -1.35
N GLY A 169 8.28 7.91 -0.50
CA GLY A 169 7.84 8.99 0.39
C GLY A 169 7.38 10.21 -0.40
N ALA A 170 8.12 10.57 -1.45
CA ALA A 170 7.74 11.65 -2.35
C ALA A 170 6.47 11.32 -3.15
N GLY A 171 6.28 10.07 -3.58
CA GLY A 171 5.04 9.61 -4.23
C GLY A 171 3.82 9.72 -3.33
N ILE A 172 3.92 9.29 -2.07
CA ILE A 172 2.87 9.45 -1.07
C ILE A 172 2.57 10.93 -0.84
N ASN A 173 3.60 11.75 -0.60
CA ASN A 173 3.44 13.18 -0.35
C ASN A 173 2.78 13.89 -1.54
N HIS A 174 3.18 13.57 -2.77
CA HIS A 174 2.54 14.10 -3.98
C HIS A 174 1.06 13.71 -4.05
N TYR A 175 0.74 12.44 -3.81
CA TYR A 175 -0.64 11.97 -3.88
C TYR A 175 -1.55 12.70 -2.89
N VAL A 176 -1.15 12.76 -1.61
CA VAL A 176 -2.00 13.36 -0.56
C VAL A 176 -2.09 14.89 -0.66
N ARG A 177 -1.07 15.58 -1.21
CA ARG A 177 -1.11 17.04 -1.37
C ARG A 177 -1.81 17.49 -2.66
N THR A 178 -1.64 16.72 -3.73
CA THR A 178 -1.96 17.14 -5.10
C THR A 178 -2.76 16.09 -5.86
N GLY A 179 -2.31 14.83 -5.85
CA GLY A 179 -2.86 13.77 -6.68
C GLY A 179 -4.36 13.54 -6.50
N VAL A 180 -4.88 13.57 -5.27
CA VAL A 180 -6.33 13.40 -5.02
C VAL A 180 -7.14 14.56 -5.59
N VAL A 181 -6.64 15.80 -5.48
CA VAL A 181 -7.31 17.00 -6.02
C VAL A 181 -7.29 16.99 -7.55
N GLU A 182 -6.24 16.48 -8.15
CA GLU A 182 -6.13 16.29 -9.60
C GLU A 182 -6.96 15.12 -10.13
N GLY A 183 -7.54 14.29 -9.25
CA GLY A 183 -8.27 13.08 -9.63
C GLY A 183 -7.36 11.97 -10.18
N ARG A 184 -6.07 11.97 -9.82
CA ARG A 184 -5.13 10.91 -10.20
C ARG A 184 -5.46 9.61 -9.48
N SER A 185 -5.23 8.49 -10.16
CA SER A 185 -5.41 7.12 -9.66
C SER A 185 -4.25 6.23 -10.10
N VAL A 186 -4.07 5.10 -9.44
CA VAL A 186 -3.08 4.10 -9.85
C VAL A 186 -3.63 3.35 -11.08
N THR A 187 -2.91 3.39 -12.20
CA THR A 187 -3.27 2.71 -13.45
C THR A 187 -2.21 1.73 -13.92
N PHE A 188 -1.00 1.79 -13.35
CA PHE A 188 0.07 0.85 -13.65
C PHE A 188 -0.06 -0.42 -12.82
N ASP A 189 -0.28 -1.55 -13.49
CA ASP A 189 -0.24 -2.88 -12.87
C ASP A 189 1.17 -3.48 -13.02
N SER A 190 1.89 -3.58 -11.90
CA SER A 190 3.24 -4.11 -11.92
C SER A 190 3.31 -5.61 -12.19
N PHE A 191 2.31 -6.39 -11.78
CA PHE A 191 2.34 -7.83 -12.04
C PHE A 191 2.08 -8.09 -13.52
N THR A 192 1.13 -7.38 -14.13
CA THR A 192 0.90 -7.46 -15.58
C THR A 192 2.13 -7.01 -16.36
N TYR A 193 2.82 -5.95 -15.91
CA TYR A 193 4.09 -5.54 -16.51
C TYR A 193 5.14 -6.65 -16.45
N ILE A 194 5.32 -7.30 -15.30
CA ILE A 194 6.25 -8.43 -15.16
C ILE A 194 5.81 -9.59 -16.06
N ALA A 195 4.53 -9.98 -16.03
CA ALA A 195 3.99 -11.08 -16.83
C ALA A 195 4.09 -10.82 -18.35
N SER A 196 4.12 -9.55 -18.76
CA SER A 196 4.31 -9.12 -20.15
C SER A 196 5.77 -9.23 -20.64
N ASN A 197 6.73 -9.47 -19.73
CA ASN A 197 8.16 -9.46 -20.04
C ASN A 197 8.86 -10.68 -19.40
N ASP A 198 9.12 -11.72 -20.20
CA ASP A 198 9.68 -13.01 -19.77
C ASP A 198 10.97 -12.90 -18.95
N ASP A 199 11.86 -11.97 -19.31
CA ASP A 199 13.10 -11.72 -18.58
C ASP A 199 12.84 -11.15 -17.17
N LEU A 200 11.78 -10.36 -17.00
CA LEU A 200 11.38 -9.83 -15.70
C LEU A 200 10.74 -10.90 -14.82
N ILE A 201 10.02 -11.86 -15.40
CA ILE A 201 9.52 -13.04 -14.66
C ILE A 201 10.69 -13.78 -14.03
N GLN A 202 11.75 -14.03 -14.81
CA GLN A 202 12.95 -14.72 -14.34
C GLN A 202 13.76 -13.89 -13.33
N ALA A 203 13.85 -12.57 -13.53
CA ALA A 203 14.64 -11.70 -12.67
C ALA A 203 13.95 -11.39 -11.32
N PHE A 204 12.62 -11.18 -11.34
CA PHE A 204 11.90 -10.62 -10.20
C PHE A 204 10.84 -11.55 -9.61
N GLY A 205 10.34 -12.51 -10.38
CA GLY A 205 9.15 -13.29 -10.01
C GLY A 205 7.96 -12.37 -9.70
N ALA A 206 7.06 -12.81 -8.82
CA ALA A 206 5.90 -12.02 -8.40
C ALA A 206 6.30 -10.96 -7.35
N ASN A 207 7.14 -10.00 -7.75
CA ASN A 207 7.56 -8.87 -6.92
C ASN A 207 7.16 -7.53 -7.56
N SER A 208 6.01 -6.99 -7.15
CA SER A 208 5.49 -5.72 -7.68
C SER A 208 6.43 -4.54 -7.45
N ASN A 209 7.09 -4.45 -6.30
CA ASN A 209 8.03 -3.36 -6.03
C ASN A 209 9.21 -3.37 -7.01
N ALA A 210 9.74 -4.54 -7.34
CA ALA A 210 10.82 -4.69 -8.32
C ALA A 210 10.35 -4.33 -9.73
N GLY A 211 9.13 -4.76 -10.13
CA GLY A 211 8.55 -4.42 -11.43
C GLY A 211 8.29 -2.92 -11.59
N SER A 212 7.63 -2.26 -10.64
CA SER A 212 7.44 -0.81 -10.67
C SER A 212 8.76 -0.04 -10.65
N THR A 213 9.73 -0.48 -9.83
CA THR A 213 11.08 0.10 -9.78
C THR A 213 11.75 0.03 -11.15
N HIS A 214 11.74 -1.14 -11.78
CA HIS A 214 12.32 -1.34 -13.10
C HIS A 214 11.63 -0.48 -14.17
N TYR A 215 10.29 -0.42 -14.17
CA TYR A 215 9.56 0.38 -15.14
C TYR A 215 9.90 1.88 -15.04
N ILE A 216 9.96 2.41 -13.82
CA ILE A 216 10.31 3.81 -13.55
C ILE A 216 11.75 4.11 -14.00
N GLN A 217 12.70 3.22 -13.72
CA GLN A 217 14.12 3.46 -13.96
C GLN A 217 14.56 3.21 -15.41
N SER A 218 13.96 2.25 -16.11
CA SER A 218 14.43 1.81 -17.43
C SER A 218 13.30 1.37 -18.36
N GLY A 219 12.33 0.59 -17.87
CA GLY A 219 11.31 -0.06 -18.70
C GLY A 219 10.47 0.89 -19.57
N ARG A 220 10.13 2.07 -19.05
CA ARG A 220 9.43 3.11 -19.81
C ARG A 220 10.27 3.67 -20.95
N PHE A 221 11.57 3.89 -20.72
CA PHE A 221 12.49 4.43 -21.73
C PHE A 221 12.85 3.40 -22.80
N GLU A 222 12.81 2.11 -22.45
CA GLU A 222 12.99 0.98 -23.36
C GLU A 222 11.74 0.72 -24.23
N GLY A 223 10.58 1.32 -23.87
CA GLY A 223 9.32 1.08 -24.58
C GLY A 223 8.77 -0.34 -24.36
N ARG A 224 9.05 -0.95 -23.20
CA ARG A 224 8.61 -2.31 -22.89
C ARG A 224 7.08 -2.40 -22.81
N PRO A 225 6.48 -3.54 -23.24
CA PRO A 225 5.05 -3.76 -23.08
C PRO A 225 4.66 -3.78 -21.60
N VAL A 226 3.52 -3.16 -21.27
CA VAL A 226 2.99 -3.07 -19.89
C VAL A 226 1.76 -3.92 -19.64
N ASN A 227 1.09 -4.36 -20.71
CA ASN A 227 -0.21 -5.01 -20.67
C ASN A 227 -0.41 -6.01 -21.83
N SER A 228 0.67 -6.64 -22.32
CA SER A 228 0.57 -7.68 -23.36
C SER A 228 0.20 -9.04 -22.81
N PHE A 229 0.12 -9.19 -21.48
CA PHE A 229 -0.40 -10.39 -20.81
C PHE A 229 -1.78 -10.10 -20.21
N ASN A 230 -2.74 -11.01 -20.38
CA ASN A 230 -4.08 -10.93 -19.79
C ASN A 230 -4.32 -12.11 -18.84
N GLY A 231 -4.47 -11.83 -17.54
CA GLY A 231 -4.67 -12.86 -16.52
C GLY A 231 -6.00 -13.61 -16.64
N LEU A 232 -7.06 -12.98 -17.16
CA LEU A 232 -8.34 -13.64 -17.40
C LEU A 232 -8.26 -14.59 -18.60
N GLU A 233 -7.65 -14.17 -19.71
CA GLU A 233 -7.49 -15.06 -20.88
C GLU A 233 -6.59 -16.25 -20.55
N TYR A 234 -5.55 -16.02 -19.74
CA TYR A 234 -4.72 -17.09 -19.20
C TYR A 234 -5.52 -18.07 -18.35
N ILE A 235 -6.42 -17.61 -17.47
CA ILE A 235 -7.30 -18.50 -16.71
C ILE A 235 -8.26 -19.24 -17.65
N ALA A 236 -8.91 -18.53 -18.57
CA ALA A 236 -9.86 -19.11 -19.51
C ALA A 236 -9.24 -20.17 -20.43
N SER A 237 -7.92 -20.10 -20.64
CA SER A 237 -7.15 -21.07 -21.40
C SER A 237 -6.92 -22.41 -20.65
N HIS A 238 -7.25 -22.51 -19.37
CA HIS A 238 -6.93 -23.67 -18.53
C HIS A 238 -8.05 -24.04 -17.55
N ASP A 239 -8.70 -25.18 -17.79
CA ASP A 239 -9.82 -25.70 -16.98
C ASP A 239 -9.48 -25.79 -15.48
N ASP A 240 -8.27 -26.19 -15.11
CA ASP A 240 -7.84 -26.28 -13.71
C ASP A 240 -7.83 -24.91 -13.04
N LEU A 241 -7.45 -23.86 -13.76
CA LEU A 241 -7.41 -22.49 -13.26
C LEU A 241 -8.80 -21.87 -13.19
N ILE A 242 -9.68 -22.18 -14.14
CA ILE A 242 -11.11 -21.80 -14.08
C ILE A 242 -11.72 -22.29 -12.76
N GLN A 243 -11.47 -23.55 -12.41
CA GLN A 243 -12.00 -24.15 -11.18
C GLN A 243 -11.30 -23.62 -9.92
N ALA A 244 -10.00 -23.36 -9.98
CA ALA A 244 -9.23 -22.90 -8.81
C ALA A 244 -9.47 -21.43 -8.46
N PHE A 245 -9.56 -20.56 -9.46
CA PHE A 245 -9.55 -19.11 -9.26
C PHE A 245 -10.85 -18.43 -9.69
N GLY A 246 -11.63 -19.01 -10.60
CA GLY A 246 -12.72 -18.30 -11.24
C GLY A 246 -12.20 -17.07 -12.01
N ALA A 247 -13.08 -16.09 -12.25
CA ALA A 247 -12.75 -14.89 -13.03
C ALA A 247 -11.94 -13.86 -12.20
N ASP A 248 -10.73 -14.24 -11.78
CA ASP A 248 -9.81 -13.41 -11.02
C ASP A 248 -8.56 -13.08 -11.83
N TYR A 249 -8.57 -11.89 -12.45
CA TYR A 249 -7.46 -11.38 -13.26
C TYR A 249 -6.11 -11.39 -12.52
N ALA A 250 -6.11 -10.99 -11.24
CA ALA A 250 -4.90 -10.85 -10.45
C ALA A 250 -4.31 -12.23 -10.11
N SER A 251 -5.16 -13.16 -9.68
CA SER A 251 -4.74 -14.55 -9.42
C SER A 251 -4.16 -15.22 -10.67
N GLY A 252 -4.77 -15.01 -11.84
CA GLY A 252 -4.26 -15.53 -13.12
C GLY A 252 -2.87 -14.98 -13.45
N THR A 253 -2.69 -13.67 -13.29
CA THR A 253 -1.41 -12.99 -13.55
C THR A 253 -0.32 -13.47 -12.59
N VAL A 254 -0.59 -13.52 -11.29
CA VAL A 254 0.37 -14.00 -10.29
C VAL A 254 0.70 -15.48 -10.50
N HIS A 255 -0.30 -16.32 -10.82
CA HIS A 255 -0.07 -17.73 -11.08
C HIS A 255 0.83 -17.95 -12.30
N PHE A 256 0.63 -17.19 -13.39
CA PHE A 256 1.50 -17.29 -14.56
C PHE A 256 2.96 -16.98 -14.22
N ILE A 257 3.20 -15.88 -13.49
CA ILE A 257 4.56 -15.48 -13.07
C ILE A 257 5.21 -16.55 -12.18
N THR A 258 4.44 -17.12 -11.24
CA THR A 258 4.98 -18.02 -10.21
C THR A 258 5.11 -19.47 -10.68
N ASN A 259 4.23 -19.93 -11.57
CA ASN A 259 4.15 -21.34 -12.00
C ASN A 259 4.07 -21.45 -13.53
N GLY A 260 3.04 -20.83 -14.13
CA GLY A 260 2.67 -21.06 -15.53
C GLY A 260 3.80 -20.84 -16.55
N PHE A 261 4.64 -19.83 -16.32
CA PHE A 261 5.81 -19.54 -17.15
C PHE A 261 6.82 -20.70 -17.16
N ASN A 262 7.15 -21.24 -15.98
CA ASN A 262 8.12 -22.33 -15.83
C ASN A 262 7.55 -23.68 -16.27
N GLU A 263 6.23 -23.85 -16.19
CA GLU A 263 5.51 -25.01 -16.71
C GLU A 263 5.38 -24.99 -18.25
N GLY A 264 5.63 -23.84 -18.89
CA GLY A 264 5.44 -23.68 -20.34
C GLY A 264 3.97 -23.65 -20.75
N ARG A 265 3.07 -23.20 -19.86
CA ARG A 265 1.64 -23.05 -20.16
C ARG A 265 1.41 -22.01 -21.26
N ALA A 266 0.38 -22.23 -22.08
CA ALA A 266 -0.06 -21.24 -23.07
C ALA A 266 -0.50 -19.94 -22.37
N ARG A 267 -0.39 -18.79 -23.02
CA ARG A 267 -0.78 -17.49 -22.41
C ARG A 267 -2.24 -17.13 -22.71
N ASP A 268 -2.70 -17.52 -23.89
CA ASP A 268 -3.88 -16.96 -24.56
C ASP A 268 -4.48 -17.94 -25.59
N SER A 269 -4.63 -19.23 -25.24
CA SER A 269 -5.29 -20.18 -26.14
C SER A 269 -6.81 -19.96 -26.25
N PHE A 270 -7.40 -19.21 -25.32
CA PHE A 270 -8.78 -18.76 -25.37
C PHE A 270 -8.90 -17.43 -26.13
N ASP A 271 -9.71 -17.40 -27.20
CA ASP A 271 -9.98 -16.20 -27.99
C ASP A 271 -11.26 -15.50 -27.51
N ALA A 272 -11.09 -14.47 -26.67
CA ALA A 272 -12.18 -13.67 -26.13
C ALA A 272 -13.02 -12.97 -27.21
N ALA A 273 -12.41 -12.56 -28.32
CA ALA A 273 -13.09 -11.88 -29.41
C ALA A 273 -13.96 -12.87 -30.20
N ALA A 274 -13.44 -14.06 -30.48
CA ALA A 274 -14.19 -15.14 -31.09
C ALA A 274 -15.38 -15.55 -30.22
N TYR A 275 -15.14 -15.77 -28.92
CA TYR A 275 -16.19 -16.07 -27.94
C TYR A 275 -17.29 -14.99 -27.93
N LEU A 276 -16.91 -13.71 -27.81
CA LEU A 276 -17.88 -12.62 -27.82
C LEU A 276 -18.66 -12.54 -29.14
N SER A 277 -17.98 -12.69 -30.28
CA SER A 277 -18.62 -12.59 -31.61
C SER A 277 -19.56 -13.75 -31.92
N LYS A 278 -19.39 -14.91 -31.27
CA LYS A 278 -20.22 -16.10 -31.50
C LYS A 278 -21.58 -16.04 -30.80
N TYR A 279 -21.65 -15.40 -29.63
CA TYR A 279 -22.83 -15.42 -28.77
C TYR A 279 -23.56 -14.07 -28.74
N ALA A 280 -24.75 -14.02 -29.36
CA ALA A 280 -25.52 -12.78 -29.54
C ALA A 280 -25.96 -12.13 -28.20
N ASP A 281 -26.26 -12.95 -27.19
CA ASP A 281 -26.54 -12.51 -25.82
C ASP A 281 -25.36 -11.75 -25.21
N LEU A 282 -24.13 -12.23 -25.45
CA LEU A 282 -22.91 -11.59 -24.94
C LEU A 282 -22.59 -10.29 -25.69
N GLN A 283 -22.80 -10.24 -27.01
CA GLN A 283 -22.65 -9.00 -27.79
C GLN A 283 -23.56 -7.90 -27.25
N GLN A 284 -24.80 -8.25 -26.93
CA GLN A 284 -25.77 -7.32 -26.36
C GLN A 284 -25.38 -6.90 -24.94
N ALA A 285 -24.90 -7.84 -24.12
CA ALA A 285 -24.58 -7.58 -22.71
C ALA A 285 -23.28 -6.77 -22.54
N PHE A 286 -22.25 -7.04 -23.33
CA PHE A 286 -20.89 -6.56 -23.08
C PHE A 286 -20.38 -5.55 -24.12
N ALA A 287 -21.09 -5.35 -25.23
CA ALA A 287 -20.83 -4.28 -26.20
C ALA A 287 -19.36 -4.17 -26.65
N GLY A 288 -18.67 -5.31 -26.83
CA GLY A 288 -17.25 -5.36 -27.26
C GLY A 288 -16.24 -5.53 -26.11
N ASN A 289 -16.66 -5.56 -24.86
CA ASN A 289 -15.76 -5.74 -23.72
C ASN A 289 -15.27 -7.20 -23.63
N LEU A 290 -14.02 -7.43 -24.05
CA LEU A 290 -13.39 -8.74 -24.08
C LEU A 290 -13.13 -9.31 -22.68
N ASP A 291 -12.76 -8.47 -21.70
CA ASP A 291 -12.56 -8.92 -20.32
C ASP A 291 -13.87 -9.40 -19.70
N ALA A 292 -14.98 -8.70 -19.96
CA ALA A 292 -16.31 -9.12 -19.50
C ALA A 292 -16.76 -10.42 -20.17
N ALA A 293 -16.48 -10.59 -21.47
CA ALA A 293 -16.74 -11.83 -22.18
C ALA A 293 -15.92 -13.00 -21.62
N THR A 294 -14.64 -12.79 -21.34
CA THR A 294 -13.73 -13.79 -20.73
C THR A 294 -14.17 -14.14 -19.32
N ALA A 295 -14.49 -13.15 -18.48
CA ALA A 295 -15.01 -13.35 -17.14
C ALA A 295 -16.33 -14.15 -17.14
N HIS A 296 -17.21 -13.88 -18.11
CA HIS A 296 -18.42 -14.67 -18.31
C HIS A 296 -18.10 -16.11 -18.69
N TYR A 297 -17.16 -16.34 -19.62
CA TYR A 297 -16.76 -17.71 -19.98
C TYR A 297 -16.31 -18.49 -18.74
N ILE A 298 -15.40 -17.93 -17.97
CA ILE A 298 -14.88 -18.55 -16.75
C ILE A 298 -16.00 -18.82 -15.73
N SER A 299 -16.90 -17.86 -15.54
CA SER A 299 -17.94 -17.95 -14.51
C SER A 299 -19.12 -18.87 -14.89
N PHE A 300 -19.45 -18.93 -16.18
CA PHE A 300 -20.67 -19.59 -16.68
C PHE A 300 -20.40 -20.41 -17.94
N GLY A 301 -19.80 -19.80 -18.96
CA GLY A 301 -19.66 -20.37 -20.31
C GLY A 301 -18.98 -21.75 -20.32
N PHE A 302 -17.95 -21.93 -19.50
CA PHE A 302 -17.24 -23.20 -19.32
C PHE A 302 -18.19 -24.33 -18.88
N ASN A 303 -19.01 -24.09 -17.84
CA ASN A 303 -19.96 -25.09 -17.32
C ASN A 303 -21.18 -25.28 -18.24
N GLU A 304 -21.50 -24.27 -19.06
CA GLU A 304 -22.54 -24.35 -20.10
C GLU A 304 -22.07 -25.11 -21.35
N GLY A 305 -20.78 -25.46 -21.45
CA GLY A 305 -20.21 -26.08 -22.64
C GLY A 305 -20.09 -25.13 -23.84
N ARG A 306 -20.05 -23.81 -23.59
CA ARG A 306 -19.77 -22.82 -24.63
C ARG A 306 -18.30 -22.91 -25.06
N SER A 307 -18.00 -22.46 -26.28
CA SER A 307 -16.64 -22.43 -26.81
C SER A 307 -16.38 -21.18 -27.64
N ASP A 308 -15.14 -20.74 -27.65
CA ASP A 308 -14.57 -19.68 -28.49
C ASP A 308 -14.30 -20.13 -29.93
N ASP A 309 -14.24 -21.45 -30.19
CA ASP A 309 -14.11 -21.99 -31.55
C ASP A 309 -15.23 -21.52 -32.51
N LEU A 310 -14.84 -20.81 -33.57
CA LEU A 310 -15.77 -20.31 -34.59
C LEU A 310 -16.24 -21.37 -35.60
N ILE A 311 -15.61 -22.56 -35.58
CA ILE A 311 -15.91 -23.67 -36.48
C ILE A 311 -16.35 -24.87 -35.63
N GLY A 312 -17.61 -24.83 -35.19
CA GLY A 312 -18.32 -25.97 -34.63
C GLY A 312 -19.34 -26.51 -35.62
#